data_AF-M1ZZJ1-F1
#
_entry.id   AF-M1ZZJ1-F1
#
_cell.length_a   1.000
_cell.length_b   1.000
_cell.length_c   1.000
_cell.angle_alpha   90.00
_cell.angle_beta   90.00
_cell.angle_gamma   90.00
#
_symmetry.space_group_name_H-M   'P 1'
#
loop_
_entity.id
_entity.type
_entity.pdbx_description
1 polymer ?
#
loop_
_entity_poly.entity_id
_entity_poly.type
_entity_poly.pdbx_seq_one_letter_code
_entity_poly.pdbx_strand_id
1 'polypeptide(L)' 'DEPYYPINDKKNIELYEKYKDLAVKEDKVLFGGRLADYKYYDMHHIVYKALKKVKEEFRD' A
#
# COMPACT_ATOMS: atom_id res chain seq x y z
N ASP A 1 -13.35 14.32 6.67
CA ASP A 1 -13.00 13.11 7.42
C ASP A 1 -11.83 12.41 6.76
N GLU A 2 -10.66 12.44 7.42
CA GLU A 2 -9.48 11.74 6.92
C GLU A 2 -9.51 10.27 7.37
N PRO A 3 -9.21 9.32 6.49
CA PRO A 3 -9.16 7.91 6.85
C PRO A 3 -7.92 7.64 7.71
N TYR A 4 -8.11 7.54 9.02
CA TYR A 4 -7.04 7.15 9.93
C TYR A 4 -6.82 5.63 9.83
N TYR A 5 -7.69 4.76 10.37
CA TYR A 5 -7.40 3.32 10.49
C TYR A 5 -8.15 2.44 9.48
N PRO A 6 -7.52 1.40 8.90
CA PRO A 6 -8.22 0.43 8.09
C PRO A 6 -9.17 -0.40 8.95
N ILE A 7 -10.38 -0.64 8.43
CA ILE A 7 -11.37 -1.53 9.04
C ILE A 7 -11.24 -2.89 8.37
N ASN A 8 -10.65 -3.85 9.08
CA ASN A 8 -10.35 -5.19 8.57
C ASN A 8 -11.57 -6.12 8.68
N ASP A 9 -12.63 -5.78 7.95
CA ASP A 9 -13.78 -6.67 7.76
C ASP A 9 -13.76 -7.32 6.37
N LYS A 10 -14.59 -8.36 6.20
CA LYS A 10 -14.67 -9.13 4.95
C LYS A 10 -14.99 -8.24 3.74
N LYS A 11 -15.93 -7.30 3.89
CA LYS A 11 -16.36 -6.41 2.80
C LYS A 11 -15.22 -5.52 2.33
N ASN A 12 -14.49 -4.92 3.26
CA ASN A 12 -13.41 -3.99 2.94
C ASN A 12 -12.18 -4.72 2.40
N ILE A 13 -11.88 -5.92 2.89
CA ILE A 13 -10.80 -6.76 2.35
C ILE A 13 -11.13 -7.17 0.91
N GLU A 14 -12.36 -7.62 0.63
CA GLU A 14 -12.79 -7.95 -0.74
C GLU A 14 -12.73 -6.73 -1.67
N LEU A 15 -13.05 -5.53 -1.18
CA LEU A 15 -12.93 -4.30 -1.95
C LEU A 15 -11.46 -3.92 -2.20
N TYR A 16 -10.62 -4.02 -1.17
CA TYR A 16 -9.19 -3.75 -1.27
C TYR A 16 -8.51 -4.68 -2.30
N GLU A 17 -8.81 -5.97 -2.27
CA GLU A 17 -8.21 -6.91 -3.24
C GLU A 17 -8.59 -6.56 -4.68
N LYS A 18 -9.82 -6.09 -4.95
CA LYS A 18 -10.20 -5.58 -6.28
C LYS A 18 -9.36 -4.37 -6.71
N TYR A 19 -9.08 -3.44 -5.80
CA TYR A 19 -8.23 -2.28 -6.11
C TYR A 19 -6.76 -2.66 -6.27
N LYS A 20 -6.28 -3.62 -5.49
CA LYS A 20 -4.94 -4.17 -5.62
C LYS A 20 -4.74 -4.85 -6.97
N ASP A 21 -5.73 -5.59 -7.47
CA ASP A 21 -5.71 -6.18 -8.81
C ASP A 21 -5.64 -5.13 -9.93
N LEU A 22 -6.22 -3.94 -9.72
CA LEU A 22 -6.09 -2.81 -10.62
C LEU A 22 -4.71 -2.15 -10.50
N ALA A 23 -4.24 -1.94 -9.27
CA ALA A 23 -2.94 -1.32 -8.99
C ALA A 23 -1.75 -2.09 -9.59
N VAL A 24 -1.82 -3.43 -9.62
CA VAL A 24 -0.79 -4.29 -10.24
C VAL A 24 -0.70 -4.08 -11.76
N LYS A 25 -1.74 -3.55 -12.42
CA LYS A 25 -1.75 -3.28 -13.87
C LYS A 25 -1.19 -1.91 -14.24
N GLU A 26 -0.87 -1.07 -13.25
CA GLU A 26 -0.36 0.29 -13.47
C GLU A 26 1.18 0.29 -13.52
N ASP A 27 1.74 0.04 -14.70
CA ASP A 27 3.19 -0.16 -14.90
C ASP A 27 4.06 1.07 -14.55
N LYS A 28 3.46 2.25 -14.38
CA LYS A 28 4.17 3.51 -14.11
C LYS A 28 3.83 4.12 -12.75
N VAL A 29 3.13 3.38 -11.89
CA VAL A 29 2.68 3.87 -10.59
C VAL A 29 3.11 2.91 -9.49
N LEU A 30 3.82 3.43 -8.49
CA LEU A 30 4.17 2.68 -7.30
C LEU A 30 3.20 3.01 -6.16
N PHE A 31 2.34 2.05 -5.82
CA PHE A 31 1.47 2.14 -4.65
C PHE A 31 2.23 1.67 -3.41
N GLY A 32 2.18 2.47 -2.33
CA GLY A 32 2.82 2.10 -1.07
C GLY A 32 2.41 2.98 0.10
N GLY A 33 2.61 2.46 1.31
CA GLY A 33 2.25 3.13 2.55
C GLY A 33 0.93 2.63 3.14
N ARG A 34 0.56 3.17 4.31
CA ARG A 34 -0.61 2.75 5.10
C ARG A 34 -1.91 2.73 4.30
N LEU A 35 -2.18 3.80 3.56
CA LEU A 35 -3.42 3.98 2.81
C LEU A 35 -3.45 3.13 1.55
N ALA A 36 -2.34 3.10 0.80
CA ALA A 36 -2.24 2.32 -0.44
C ALA A 36 -2.27 0.81 -0.18
N ASP A 37 -1.61 0.34 0.87
CA ASP A 37 -1.58 -1.09 1.24
C ASP A 37 -2.82 -1.52 2.05
N TYR A 38 -3.71 -0.58 2.38
CA TYR A 38 -4.86 -0.77 3.29
C TYR A 38 -4.48 -1.51 4.59
N LYS A 39 -3.40 -1.07 5.23
CA LYS A 39 -2.80 -1.77 6.39
C LYS A 39 -2.41 -0.79 7.48
N TYR A 40 -2.51 -1.27 8.73
CA TYR A 40 -1.93 -0.57 9.87
C TYR A 40 -0.41 -0.69 9.81
N TYR A 41 0.28 0.45 9.87
CA TYR A 41 1.73 0.51 9.97
C TYR A 41 2.15 1.59 10.96
N ASP A 42 3.12 1.27 11.81
CA ASP A 42 3.88 2.27 12.55
C ASP A 42 4.87 3.00 11.65
N MET A 43 5.34 4.17 12.09
CA MET A 43 6.19 5.06 11.29
C MET A 43 7.45 4.36 10.77
N HIS A 44 8.15 3.59 11.61
CA HIS A 44 9.38 2.90 11.21
C HIS A 44 9.15 1.84 10.12
N HIS A 45 8.00 1.16 10.13
CA HIS A 45 7.62 0.24 9.06
C HIS A 45 7.45 0.96 7.72
N ILE A 46 6.85 2.15 7.73
CA ILE A 46 6.65 2.95 6.51
C ILE A 46 7.97 3.46 5.96
N VAL A 47 8.84 3.98 6.82
CA VAL A 47 10.17 4.46 6.41
C VAL A 47 10.97 3.31 5.78
N TYR A 48 11.00 2.15 6.44
CA TYR A 48 11.69 0.97 5.90
C TYR A 48 11.14 0.53 4.54
N LYS A 49 9.80 0.44 4.40
CA LYS A 49 9.14 0.04 3.16
C LYS A 49 9.44 1.01 2.02
N ALA A 50 9.38 2.32 2.27
CA ALA A 50 9.67 3.33 1.27
C ALA A 50 11.12 3.22 0.75
N LEU A 51 12.08 3.10 1.67
CA LEU A 51 13.50 2.94 1.30
C LEU A 51 13.75 1.64 0.52
N LYS A 52 13.11 0.54 0.94
CA LYS A 52 13.17 -0.74 0.22
C LYS A 52 12.60 -0.61 -1.19
N LYS A 53 11.46 0.06 -1.35
CA LYS A 53 10.80 0.23 -2.65
C LYS A 53 11.65 1.05 -3.62
N VAL A 54 12.25 2.14 -3.15
CA VAL A 54 13.21 2.94 -3.93
C VAL A 54 14.40 2.08 -4.36
N LYS A 55 14.95 1.27 -3.44
CA LYS A 55 16.06 0.37 -3.78
C LYS A 55 15.68 -0.69 -4.81
N GLU A 56 14.46 -1.19 -4.79
CA GLU A 56 13.97 -2.17 -5.78
C GLU A 56 13.76 -1.56 -7.16
N GLU A 57 13.23 -0.33 -7.23
CA GLU A 57 12.92 0.36 -8.49
C GLU A 57 14.16 0.87 -9.22
N PHE A 58 15.12 1.43 -8.47
CA PHE A 58 16.29 2.11 -9.02
C PHE A 58 17.58 1.29 -8.88
N ARG A 59 17.47 -0.03 -8.75
CA ARG A 59 18.64 -0.91 -8.75
C ARG A 59 19.14 -1.13 -10.17
N ASP A 60 20.44 -0.96 -10.36
CA ASP A 60 21.18 -1.46 -11.54
C ASP A 60 21.06 -2.99 -11.66
#